data_AF-A0A2N1NYN1-F1
#
_entry.id   AF-A0A2N1NYN1-F1
#
_cell.length_a   1.000
_cell.length_b   1.000
_cell.length_c   1.000
_cell.angle_alpha   90.00
_cell.angle_beta   90.00
_cell.angle_gamma   90.00
#
_symmetry.space_group_name_H-M   'P 1'
#
loop_
_entity.id
_entity.type
_entity.pdbx_description
1 polymer ?
#
loop_
_entity_poly.entity_id
_entity_poly.type
_entity_poly.pdbx_seq_one_letter_code
_entity_poly.pdbx_strand_id
1 'polypeptide(L)'
;MQSLYDELSIEIFKYITTPMSLILTSRKWYAISQDPHARSEWLIYKYGKSHALFHAIRLDSFITLDVVQALLARNVVTSRYFIQRLLMYFGNHDQRLIELKVEYNLNQVNDRTREKKLCAPWASNLSLPIFTKLVNEAFNILKDPQLAIKGNDMELFHFLSAGPLVINYAPQKLFQNINYIEDLILNKKFIPFPPRPKLAYEDTIEEYPPKDGYENNRQLNVVARAIIIHPDLVNMWKSIGYYEICSDVNDLVIQGALLILFPSTPPNNWECPDVNTVVTRLKKFTDLGFKLTNSVINDIFRLFEHRLNEIGELLINSFQQIRNEPRSVIVSSCIINLNNPERNRNILKFLNGGN
;
A
#
# COMPACT_ATOMS: atom_id res chain seq x y z
N MET A 1 13.18 28.09 21.32
CA MET A 1 13.37 26.64 21.09
C MET A 1 14.76 26.10 21.48
N GLN A 2 15.83 26.91 21.56
CA GLN A 2 17.16 26.41 21.98
C GLN A 2 17.17 25.82 23.40
N SER A 3 16.29 26.29 24.29
CA SER A 3 16.14 25.85 25.70
C SER A 3 15.31 24.58 25.92
N LEU A 4 14.70 23.99 24.88
CA LEU A 4 13.92 22.75 25.04
C LEU A 4 14.84 21.59 25.46
N TYR A 5 14.35 20.66 26.28
CA TYR A 5 15.09 19.41 26.50
C TYR A 5 15.10 18.56 25.23
N ASP A 6 16.07 17.66 25.12
CA ASP A 6 16.21 16.83 23.93
C ASP A 6 15.02 15.86 23.80
N GLU A 7 14.45 15.34 24.89
CA GLU A 7 13.26 14.48 24.82
C GLU A 7 12.06 15.20 24.19
N LEU A 8 11.82 16.47 24.56
CA LEU A 8 10.77 17.29 23.95
C LEU A 8 11.07 17.60 22.49
N SER A 9 12.36 17.74 22.15
CA SER A 9 12.77 18.00 20.77
C SER A 9 12.52 16.76 19.89
N ILE A 10 12.82 15.56 20.39
CA ILE A 10 12.49 14.27 19.74
C ILE A 10 10.98 14.15 19.54
N GLU A 11 10.21 14.46 20.58
CA GLU A 11 8.74 14.41 20.53
C GLU A 11 8.17 15.35 19.46
N ILE A 12 8.73 16.56 19.31
CA ILE A 12 8.34 17.48 18.24
C ILE A 12 8.79 16.94 16.87
N PHE A 13 10.01 16.40 16.78
CA PHE A 13 10.62 15.96 15.53
C PHE A 13 9.79 14.89 14.82
N LYS A 14 9.18 13.95 15.56
CA LYS A 14 8.39 12.86 14.95
C LYS A 14 7.18 13.35 14.15
N TYR A 15 6.62 14.51 14.50
CA TYR A 15 5.46 15.11 13.80
C TYR A 15 5.83 15.89 12.54
N ILE A 16 7.12 16.05 12.25
CA ILE A 16 7.58 16.84 11.11
C ILE A 16 7.44 16.06 9.81
N THR A 17 6.64 16.58 8.87
CA THR A 17 6.40 15.93 7.58
C THR A 17 7.67 15.82 6.74
N THR A 18 8.46 16.90 6.70
CA THR A 18 9.71 17.01 5.93
C THR A 18 10.85 17.44 6.86
N PRO A 19 11.58 16.48 7.45
CA PRO A 19 12.64 16.77 8.42
C PRO A 19 13.70 17.74 7.91
N MET A 20 14.02 17.70 6.62
CA MET A 20 15.09 18.49 6.01
C MET A 20 14.95 19.99 6.26
N SER A 21 13.73 20.53 6.13
CA SER A 21 13.48 21.95 6.37
C SER A 21 13.80 22.35 7.80
N LEU A 22 13.45 21.50 8.78
CA LEU A 22 13.73 21.76 10.20
C LEU A 22 15.22 21.60 10.52
N ILE A 23 15.86 20.56 9.99
CA ILE A 23 17.28 20.25 10.17
C ILE A 23 18.16 21.44 9.74
N LEU A 24 17.82 22.08 8.62
CA LEU A 24 18.58 23.21 8.08
C LEU A 24 18.44 24.49 8.92
N THR A 25 17.47 24.58 9.84
CA THR A 25 17.26 25.79 10.65
C THR A 25 18.22 25.93 11.82
N SER A 26 18.76 24.83 12.36
CA SER A 26 19.65 24.90 13.52
C SER A 26 20.51 23.65 13.73
N ARG A 27 21.70 23.82 14.32
CA ARG A 27 22.58 22.72 14.71
C ARG A 27 21.93 21.75 15.70
N LYS A 28 21.04 22.24 16.56
CA LYS A 28 20.30 21.40 17.50
C LYS A 28 19.37 20.44 16.78
N TRP A 29 18.57 20.93 15.84
CA TRP A 29 17.70 20.08 15.03
C TRP A 29 18.47 19.12 14.15
N TYR A 30 19.63 19.54 13.64
CA TYR A 30 20.56 18.62 13.00
C TYR A 30 20.99 17.50 13.96
N ALA A 31 21.44 17.80 15.18
CA ALA A 31 21.83 16.79 16.16
C ALA A 31 20.67 15.82 16.49
N ILE A 32 19.46 16.33 16.74
CA ILE A 32 18.26 15.50 16.96
C ILE A 32 17.99 14.59 15.75
N SER A 33 18.17 15.08 14.53
CA SER A 33 17.98 14.25 13.33
C SER A 33 19.04 13.16 13.14
N GLN A 34 20.17 13.22 13.86
CA GLN A 34 21.18 12.16 13.87
C GLN A 34 20.93 11.14 14.97
N ASP A 35 20.06 11.44 15.94
CA ASP A 35 19.74 10.53 17.03
C ASP A 35 18.97 9.28 16.53
N PRO A 36 19.46 8.05 16.82
CA PRO A 36 18.81 6.83 16.36
C PRO A 36 17.38 6.65 16.87
N HIS A 37 17.10 7.09 18.10
CA HIS A 37 15.77 7.00 18.68
C HIS A 37 14.81 7.96 17.99
N ALA A 38 15.21 9.20 17.76
CA ALA A 38 14.42 10.19 17.02
C ALA A 38 14.10 9.73 15.60
N ARG A 39 15.06 9.16 14.88
CA ARG A 39 14.84 8.56 13.56
C ARG A 39 13.86 7.40 13.63
N SER A 40 14.02 6.51 14.60
CA SER A 40 13.13 5.35 14.76
C SER A 40 11.69 5.76 15.09
N GLU A 41 11.50 6.73 15.98
CA GLU A 41 10.19 7.31 16.33
C GLU A 41 9.55 7.97 15.12
N TRP A 42 10.31 8.77 14.37
CA TRP A 42 9.81 9.43 13.17
C TRP A 42 9.38 8.42 12.10
N LEU A 43 10.17 7.36 11.85
CA LEU A 43 9.83 6.31 10.89
C LEU A 43 8.54 5.57 11.28
N ILE A 44 8.41 5.19 12.56
CA ILE A 44 7.22 4.48 13.06
C ILE A 44 6.01 5.41 13.04
N TYR A 45 6.17 6.67 13.44
CA TYR A 45 5.07 7.64 13.42
C TYR A 45 4.57 7.91 12.01
N LYS A 46 5.50 8.04 11.05
CA LYS A 46 5.17 8.41 9.66
C LYS A 46 4.67 7.25 8.82
N TYR A 47 5.22 6.05 9.02
CA TYR A 47 5.00 4.90 8.13
C TYR A 47 4.41 3.68 8.84
N GLY A 48 4.16 3.75 10.14
CA GLY A 48 3.70 2.61 10.92
C GLY A 48 4.81 1.62 11.23
N LYS A 49 4.57 0.75 12.22
CA LYS A 49 5.51 -0.30 12.62
C LYS A 49 5.76 -1.34 11.53
N SER A 50 4.79 -1.55 10.67
CA SER A 50 4.82 -2.57 9.62
C SER A 50 5.70 -2.22 8.43
N HIS A 51 5.86 -0.94 8.12
CA HIS A 51 6.66 -0.48 6.98
C HIS A 51 7.87 0.36 7.36
N ALA A 52 8.10 0.61 8.65
CA ALA A 52 9.24 1.39 9.14
C ALA A 52 10.59 0.85 8.62
N LEU A 53 10.82 -0.47 8.64
CA LEU A 53 12.07 -1.06 8.14
C LEU A 53 12.26 -0.86 6.63
N PHE A 54 11.20 -1.04 5.85
CA PHE A 54 11.23 -0.78 4.41
C PHE A 54 11.63 0.67 4.13
N HIS A 55 10.96 1.63 4.78
CA HIS A 55 11.24 3.04 4.58
C HIS A 55 12.62 3.47 5.11
N ALA A 56 13.10 2.87 6.20
CA ALA A 56 14.44 3.14 6.72
C ALA A 56 15.51 2.81 5.67
N ILE A 57 15.42 1.63 5.05
CA ILE A 57 16.37 1.18 4.02
C ILE A 57 16.23 2.01 2.75
N ARG A 58 15.00 2.20 2.27
CA ARG A 58 14.73 2.93 1.01
C ARG A 58 15.21 4.39 1.05
N LEU A 59 15.28 5.00 2.22
CA LEU A 59 15.75 6.38 2.41
C LEU A 59 17.28 6.51 2.47
N ASP A 60 18.02 5.40 2.33
CA ASP A 60 19.49 5.24 2.27
C ASP A 60 20.28 5.97 3.37
N SER A 61 20.31 7.30 3.32
CA SER A 61 20.84 8.22 4.36
C SER A 61 20.25 8.06 5.77
N PHE A 62 19.12 7.37 5.91
CA PHE A 62 18.39 7.28 7.18
C PHE A 62 18.84 6.10 8.04
N ILE A 63 19.27 5.00 7.44
CA ILE A 63 19.52 3.74 8.12
C ILE A 63 20.97 3.62 8.62
N THR A 64 21.12 3.34 9.91
CA THR A 64 22.38 2.92 10.54
C THR A 64 22.13 1.68 11.38
N LEU A 65 23.20 1.04 11.86
CA LEU A 65 23.06 -0.12 12.75
C LEU A 65 22.29 0.26 14.03
N ASP A 66 22.53 1.43 14.59
CA ASP A 66 21.86 1.92 15.79
C ASP A 66 20.38 2.22 15.54
N VAL A 67 20.04 2.76 14.35
CA VAL A 67 18.63 2.97 13.96
C VAL A 67 17.91 1.64 13.84
N VAL A 68 18.54 0.61 13.25
CA VAL A 68 17.97 -0.74 13.17
C VAL A 68 17.74 -1.31 14.57
N GLN A 69 18.72 -1.18 15.47
CA GLN A 69 18.56 -1.62 16.86
C GLN A 69 17.42 -0.86 17.55
N ALA A 70 17.34 0.45 17.38
CA ALA A 70 16.28 1.29 17.95
C ALA A 70 14.88 0.92 17.44
N LEU A 71 14.76 0.58 16.15
CA LEU A 71 13.52 0.08 15.54
C LEU A 71 13.14 -1.30 16.09
N LEU A 72 14.09 -2.25 16.12
CA LEU A 72 13.85 -3.60 16.64
C LEU A 72 13.45 -3.58 18.12
N ALA A 73 14.10 -2.73 18.94
CA ALA A 73 13.72 -2.53 20.34
C ALA A 73 12.29 -1.98 20.51
N ARG A 74 11.71 -1.37 19.47
CA ARG A 74 10.33 -0.85 19.43
C ARG A 74 9.32 -1.85 18.84
N ASN A 75 9.76 -3.09 18.60
CA ASN A 75 8.95 -4.16 18.03
C ASN A 75 8.35 -3.77 16.67
N VAL A 76 9.16 -3.20 15.77
CA VAL A 76 8.79 -3.12 14.35
C VAL A 76 8.58 -4.51 13.79
N VAL A 77 7.68 -4.64 12.81
CA VAL A 77 7.33 -5.96 12.28
C VAL A 77 8.39 -6.39 11.28
N THR A 78 8.99 -7.56 11.53
CA THR A 78 9.92 -8.22 10.60
C THR A 78 9.21 -9.41 9.96
N SER A 79 8.65 -9.21 8.78
CA SER A 79 7.93 -10.26 8.05
C SER A 79 8.86 -11.16 7.24
N ARG A 80 8.45 -12.42 7.02
CA ARG A 80 9.17 -13.31 6.10
C ARG A 80 9.22 -12.73 4.68
N TYR A 81 8.12 -12.15 4.23
CA TYR A 81 8.04 -11.47 2.93
C TYR A 81 9.03 -10.31 2.78
N PHE A 82 9.20 -9.50 3.82
CA PHE A 82 10.20 -8.44 3.86
C PHE A 82 11.61 -8.98 3.66
N ILE A 83 11.95 -10.08 4.33
CA ILE A 83 13.26 -10.72 4.18
C ILE A 83 13.44 -11.35 2.80
N GLN A 84 12.41 -12.02 2.25
CA GLN A 84 12.46 -12.53 0.87
C GLN A 84 12.76 -11.40 -0.13
N ARG A 85 12.05 -10.27 -0.02
CA ARG A 85 12.28 -9.10 -0.88
C ARG A 85 13.66 -8.47 -0.64
N LEU A 86 14.15 -8.45 0.60
CA LEU A 86 15.50 -7.98 0.91
C LEU A 86 16.57 -8.86 0.26
N LEU A 87 16.44 -10.19 0.38
CA LEU A 87 17.35 -11.17 -0.22
C LEU A 87 17.39 -11.09 -1.75
N MET A 88 16.27 -10.68 -2.38
CA MET A 88 16.20 -10.51 -3.83
C MET A 88 16.97 -9.28 -4.34
N TYR A 89 17.06 -8.21 -3.55
CA TYR A 89 17.57 -6.91 -4.00
C TYR A 89 18.83 -6.43 -3.28
N PHE A 90 19.35 -7.20 -2.33
CA PHE A 90 20.61 -6.92 -1.66
C PHE A 90 21.80 -7.06 -2.62
N GLY A 91 22.73 -6.10 -2.53
CA GLY A 91 24.00 -6.14 -3.26
C GLY A 91 24.03 -5.20 -4.47
N ASN A 92 25.22 -4.65 -4.70
CA ASN A 92 25.46 -3.78 -5.85
C ASN A 92 25.42 -4.59 -7.15
N HIS A 93 24.84 -3.97 -8.16
CA HIS A 93 24.88 -4.53 -9.50
C HIS A 93 26.20 -4.14 -10.17
N ASP A 94 26.71 -5.01 -11.04
CA ASP A 94 27.82 -4.65 -11.91
C ASP A 94 27.31 -3.67 -12.97
N GLN A 95 27.62 -2.38 -12.74
CA GLN A 95 27.18 -1.29 -13.61
C GLN A 95 27.72 -1.46 -15.04
N ARG A 96 28.95 -1.95 -15.18
CA ARG A 96 29.56 -2.18 -16.50
C ARG A 96 28.81 -3.27 -17.25
N LEU A 97 28.42 -4.34 -16.55
CA LEU A 97 27.60 -5.39 -17.14
C LEU A 97 26.21 -4.88 -17.54
N ILE A 98 25.58 -4.02 -16.73
CA ILE A 98 24.28 -3.42 -17.08
C ILE A 98 24.41 -2.55 -18.33
N GLU A 99 25.41 -1.69 -18.39
CA GLU A 99 25.70 -0.82 -19.55
C GLU A 99 25.88 -1.66 -20.81
N LEU A 100 26.73 -2.69 -20.76
CA LEU A 100 26.94 -3.61 -21.88
C LEU A 100 25.64 -4.31 -22.30
N LYS A 101 24.82 -4.77 -21.34
CA LYS A 101 23.51 -5.37 -21.65
C LYS A 101 22.55 -4.39 -22.31
N VAL A 102 22.61 -3.10 -21.96
CA VAL A 102 21.79 -2.06 -22.60
C VAL A 102 22.31 -1.77 -24.01
N GLU A 103 23.63 -1.68 -24.18
CA GLU A 103 24.31 -1.44 -25.46
C GLU A 103 24.09 -2.58 -26.48
N TYR A 104 24.17 -3.85 -26.06
CA TYR A 104 23.89 -4.96 -26.98
C TYR A 104 22.40 -5.10 -27.35
N ASN A 105 21.49 -4.50 -26.56
CA ASN A 105 20.04 -4.53 -26.81
C ASN A 105 19.51 -3.24 -27.46
N LEU A 106 20.39 -2.42 -28.06
CA LEU A 106 20.07 -1.08 -28.62
C LEU A 106 18.83 -1.06 -29.54
N ASN A 107 18.50 -2.16 -30.23
CA ASN A 107 17.39 -2.24 -31.18
C ASN A 107 16.04 -2.63 -30.57
N GLN A 108 15.95 -2.94 -29.27
CA GLN A 108 14.72 -3.50 -28.65
C GLN A 108 14.16 -2.71 -27.46
N VAL A 109 14.83 -1.64 -27.02
CA VAL A 109 14.51 -1.00 -25.73
C VAL A 109 14.49 0.53 -25.86
N ASN A 110 13.33 1.14 -25.57
CA ASN A 110 13.14 2.59 -25.50
C ASN A 110 13.90 3.23 -24.33
N ASP A 111 14.21 4.53 -24.43
CA ASP A 111 15.08 5.23 -23.46
C ASP A 111 14.59 5.15 -22.01
N ARG A 112 13.27 5.23 -21.77
CA ARG A 112 12.69 5.06 -20.44
C ARG A 112 12.95 3.69 -19.82
N THR A 113 12.95 2.62 -20.61
CA THR A 113 13.26 1.27 -20.11
C THR A 113 14.75 1.11 -19.88
N ARG A 114 15.61 1.87 -20.58
CA ARG A 114 17.05 1.93 -20.29
C ARG A 114 17.31 2.61 -18.95
N GLU A 115 16.70 3.76 -18.68
CA GLU A 115 16.80 4.47 -17.40
C GLU A 115 16.34 3.59 -16.23
N LYS A 116 15.19 2.93 -16.34
CA LYS A 116 14.69 1.98 -15.31
C LYS A 116 15.64 0.81 -15.08
N LYS A 117 16.32 0.33 -16.13
CA LYS A 117 17.32 -0.75 -16.00
C LYS A 117 18.57 -0.28 -15.25
N LEU A 118 18.94 0.98 -15.38
CA LEU A 118 20.09 1.60 -14.70
C LEU A 118 19.79 1.99 -13.24
N CYS A 119 18.51 2.13 -12.86
CA CYS A 119 18.16 2.36 -11.45
C CYS A 119 18.56 1.17 -10.57
N ALA A 120 19.30 1.50 -9.51
CA ALA A 120 19.65 0.57 -8.44
C ALA A 120 18.39 0.19 -7.63
N PRO A 121 18.19 -1.09 -7.28
CA PRO A 121 17.07 -1.49 -6.44
C PRO A 121 17.09 -0.86 -5.04
N TRP A 122 15.92 -0.78 -4.41
CA TRP A 122 15.70 -0.08 -3.13
C TRP A 122 16.60 -0.52 -1.97
N ALA A 123 17.17 -1.73 -2.02
CA ALA A 123 18.02 -2.30 -0.97
C ALA A 123 19.45 -2.62 -1.44
N SER A 124 19.84 -2.24 -2.66
CA SER A 124 21.13 -2.65 -3.23
C SER A 124 22.32 -2.10 -2.46
N ASN A 125 22.21 -0.86 -1.99
CA ASN A 125 23.28 -0.13 -1.31
C ASN A 125 23.36 -0.44 0.19
N LEU A 126 22.51 -1.33 0.70
CA LEU A 126 22.48 -1.67 2.11
C LEU A 126 23.83 -2.25 2.55
N SER A 127 24.40 -1.73 3.63
CA SER A 127 25.67 -2.26 4.14
C SER A 127 25.53 -3.70 4.64
N LEU A 128 26.57 -4.52 4.43
CA LEU A 128 26.59 -5.91 4.87
C LEU A 128 26.33 -6.11 6.38
N PRO A 129 26.83 -5.25 7.30
CA PRO A 129 26.51 -5.36 8.71
C PRO A 129 25.02 -5.17 9.01
N ILE A 130 24.37 -4.20 8.36
CA ILE A 130 22.94 -3.96 8.54
C ILE A 130 22.12 -5.12 7.97
N PHE A 131 22.45 -5.57 6.76
CA PHE A 131 21.80 -6.73 6.14
C PHE A 131 21.90 -7.97 7.04
N THR A 132 23.11 -8.29 7.50
CA THR A 132 23.35 -9.45 8.39
C THR A 132 22.55 -9.34 9.68
N LYS A 133 22.48 -8.14 10.28
CA LYS A 133 21.67 -7.90 11.48
C LYS A 133 20.19 -8.18 11.21
N LEU A 134 19.62 -7.66 10.13
CA LEU A 134 18.20 -7.85 9.80
C LEU A 134 17.86 -9.33 9.56
N VAL A 135 18.69 -10.05 8.80
CA VAL A 135 18.47 -11.47 8.51
C VAL A 135 18.57 -12.32 9.78
N ASN A 136 19.59 -12.08 10.63
CA ASN A 136 19.75 -12.80 11.89
C ASN A 136 18.59 -12.55 12.86
N GLU A 137 18.14 -11.31 12.98
CA GLU A 137 17.00 -10.95 13.84
C GLU A 137 15.71 -11.56 13.31
N ALA A 138 15.49 -11.56 12.00
CA ALA A 138 14.35 -12.24 11.41
C ALA A 138 14.35 -13.75 11.67
N PHE A 139 15.51 -14.40 11.55
CA PHE A 139 15.67 -15.82 11.86
C PHE A 139 15.32 -16.11 13.33
N ASN A 140 15.78 -15.27 14.25
CA ASN A 140 15.50 -15.41 15.68
C ASN A 140 14.02 -15.18 16.03
N ILE A 141 13.39 -14.17 15.42
CA ILE A 141 11.99 -13.79 15.67
C ILE A 141 11.04 -14.83 15.07
N LEU A 142 11.23 -15.18 13.80
CA LEU A 142 10.30 -16.05 13.07
C LEU A 142 10.54 -17.53 13.35
N LYS A 143 11.76 -17.90 13.76
CA LYS A 143 12.20 -19.29 13.95
C LYS A 143 11.86 -20.18 12.74
N ASP A 144 11.90 -19.58 11.55
CA ASP A 144 11.52 -20.23 10.30
C ASP A 144 12.77 -20.78 9.60
N PRO A 145 12.95 -22.12 9.52
CA PRO A 145 14.06 -22.70 8.79
C PRO A 145 13.97 -22.43 7.27
N GLN A 146 12.80 -22.02 6.78
CA GLN A 146 12.54 -21.72 5.37
C GLN A 146 12.60 -20.21 5.06
N LEU A 147 13.24 -19.40 5.91
CA LEU A 147 13.39 -17.95 5.69
C LEU A 147 13.97 -17.61 4.30
N ALA A 148 14.87 -18.44 3.78
CA ALA A 148 15.54 -18.28 2.48
C ALA A 148 14.88 -19.08 1.33
N ILE A 149 13.62 -19.51 1.49
CA ILE A 149 12.90 -20.23 0.42
C ILE A 149 12.86 -19.39 -0.86
N LYS A 150 13.12 -20.03 -2.01
CA LYS A 150 13.04 -19.39 -3.32
C LYS A 150 11.57 -19.31 -3.72
N GLY A 151 11.07 -18.08 -3.86
CA GLY A 151 9.65 -17.75 -4.04
C GLY A 151 9.33 -16.49 -3.23
N ASN A 152 8.06 -16.07 -3.23
CA ASN A 152 7.65 -14.93 -2.41
C ASN A 152 6.24 -15.12 -1.81
N ASP A 153 6.05 -14.66 -0.58
CA ASP A 153 4.81 -14.87 0.17
C ASP A 153 3.58 -14.19 -0.45
N MET A 154 3.76 -13.11 -1.22
CA MET A 154 2.66 -12.48 -1.97
C MET A 154 2.13 -13.41 -3.07
N GLU A 155 3.00 -14.11 -3.78
CA GLU A 155 2.61 -15.11 -4.76
C GLU A 155 1.96 -16.33 -4.08
N LEU A 156 2.50 -16.80 -2.96
CA LEU A 156 1.86 -17.86 -2.19
C LEU A 156 0.45 -17.44 -1.75
N PHE A 157 0.31 -16.22 -1.20
CA PHE A 157 -0.97 -15.65 -0.80
C PHE A 157 -1.94 -15.59 -1.99
N HIS A 158 -1.48 -15.18 -3.19
CA HIS A 158 -2.29 -15.18 -4.40
C HIS A 158 -2.93 -16.52 -4.71
N PHE A 159 -2.19 -17.63 -4.60
CA PHE A 159 -2.74 -18.96 -4.83
C PHE A 159 -3.63 -19.44 -3.67
N LEU A 160 -3.23 -19.17 -2.42
CA LEU A 160 -4.02 -19.54 -1.25
C LEU A 160 -5.38 -18.83 -1.23
N SER A 161 -5.42 -17.54 -1.58
CA SER A 161 -6.61 -16.70 -1.64
C SER A 161 -7.40 -16.84 -2.95
N ALA A 162 -7.08 -17.85 -3.77
CA ALA A 162 -7.76 -18.17 -5.02
C ALA A 162 -7.75 -17.04 -6.07
N GLY A 163 -6.67 -16.26 -6.13
CA GLY A 163 -6.46 -15.18 -7.08
C GLY A 163 -6.65 -15.57 -8.56
N PRO A 164 -6.17 -16.75 -9.03
CA PRO A 164 -6.38 -17.20 -10.41
C PRO A 164 -7.83 -17.56 -10.76
N LEU A 165 -8.69 -17.82 -9.77
CA LEU A 165 -10.08 -18.21 -10.02
C LEU A 165 -10.92 -16.96 -10.32
N VAL A 166 -12.10 -17.15 -10.92
CA VAL A 166 -13.13 -16.09 -10.98
C VAL A 166 -13.77 -15.87 -9.60
N ILE A 167 -14.32 -14.68 -9.37
CA ILE A 167 -14.75 -14.24 -8.03
C ILE A 167 -15.79 -15.18 -7.39
N ASN A 168 -16.63 -15.83 -8.18
CA ASN A 168 -17.68 -16.73 -7.68
C ASN A 168 -17.12 -18.05 -7.09
N TYR A 169 -15.97 -18.53 -7.56
CA TYR A 169 -15.35 -19.77 -7.06
C TYR A 169 -14.25 -19.51 -6.01
N ALA A 170 -13.79 -18.27 -5.91
CA ALA A 170 -12.72 -17.90 -4.98
C ALA A 170 -13.06 -18.11 -3.50
N PRO A 171 -14.29 -17.83 -2.99
CA PRO A 171 -14.64 -18.05 -1.59
C PRO A 171 -14.40 -19.49 -1.14
N GLN A 172 -14.89 -20.48 -1.90
CA GLN A 172 -14.74 -21.89 -1.53
C GLN A 172 -13.27 -22.28 -1.39
N LYS A 173 -12.43 -21.87 -2.34
CA LYS A 173 -11.00 -22.21 -2.34
C LYS A 173 -10.23 -21.45 -1.24
N LEU A 174 -10.59 -20.19 -0.96
CA LEU A 174 -10.02 -19.43 0.15
C LEU A 174 -10.32 -20.11 1.49
N PHE A 175 -11.57 -20.52 1.73
CA PHE A 175 -11.95 -21.19 2.98
C PHE A 175 -11.29 -22.58 3.13
N GLN A 176 -11.09 -23.32 2.03
CA GLN A 176 -10.30 -24.57 2.07
C GLN A 176 -8.84 -24.33 2.52
N ASN A 177 -8.31 -23.14 2.24
CA ASN A 177 -6.93 -22.78 2.52
C ASN A 177 -6.76 -21.88 3.75
N ILE A 178 -7.83 -21.63 4.53
CA ILE A 178 -7.83 -20.57 5.55
C ILE A 178 -6.73 -20.75 6.59
N ASN A 179 -6.49 -21.98 7.05
CA ASN A 179 -5.43 -22.28 8.03
C ASN A 179 -4.03 -21.91 7.51
N TYR A 180 -3.77 -22.07 6.20
CA TYR A 180 -2.50 -21.69 5.58
C TYR A 180 -2.39 -20.17 5.43
N ILE A 181 -3.50 -19.48 5.18
CA ILE A 181 -3.55 -18.01 5.14
C ILE A 181 -3.31 -17.44 6.54
N GLU A 182 -3.94 -18.03 7.56
CA GLU A 182 -3.73 -17.68 8.96
C GLU A 182 -2.28 -17.88 9.39
N ASP A 183 -1.66 -19.02 9.06
CA ASP A 183 -0.23 -19.24 9.33
C ASP A 183 0.64 -18.17 8.66
N LEU A 184 0.37 -17.88 7.39
CA LEU A 184 1.12 -16.90 6.61
C LEU A 184 1.02 -15.50 7.23
N ILE A 185 -0.18 -15.05 7.61
CA ILE A 185 -0.38 -13.74 8.25
C ILE A 185 0.17 -13.75 9.68
N LEU A 186 -0.27 -14.67 10.53
CA LEU A 186 -0.03 -14.61 11.97
C LEU A 186 1.37 -15.07 12.37
N ASN A 187 1.87 -16.16 11.78
CA ASN A 187 3.15 -16.77 12.15
C ASN A 187 4.29 -16.25 11.27
N LYS A 188 4.07 -16.10 9.97
CA LYS A 188 5.07 -15.55 9.04
C LYS A 188 5.04 -14.02 8.95
N LYS A 189 4.11 -13.40 9.68
CA LYS A 189 3.91 -11.95 9.78
C LYS A 189 3.69 -11.30 8.41
N PHE A 190 3.06 -12.02 7.47
CA PHE A 190 2.92 -11.58 6.08
C PHE A 190 2.26 -10.21 6.00
N ILE A 191 3.00 -9.24 5.44
CA ILE A 191 2.57 -7.87 5.21
C ILE A 191 3.04 -7.49 3.80
N PRO A 192 2.13 -7.07 2.88
CA PRO A 192 2.53 -6.52 1.60
C PRO A 192 3.42 -5.30 1.78
N PHE A 193 4.29 -5.02 0.80
CA PHE A 193 5.02 -3.76 0.81
C PHE A 193 4.03 -2.60 0.63
N PRO A 194 4.36 -1.38 1.08
CA PRO A 194 3.43 -0.27 0.99
C PRO A 194 3.06 0.02 -0.47
N PRO A 195 1.86 0.58 -0.72
CA PRO A 195 1.49 1.07 -2.05
C PRO A 195 2.45 2.15 -2.50
N ARG A 196 2.76 2.17 -3.81
CA ARG A 196 3.46 3.31 -4.41
C ARG A 196 2.59 4.57 -4.23
N PRO A 197 3.17 5.70 -3.77
CA PRO A 197 2.46 6.97 -3.74
C PRO A 197 1.91 7.30 -5.13
N LYS A 198 0.61 7.65 -5.24
CA LYS A 198 -0.04 7.97 -6.53
C LYS A 198 0.71 9.12 -7.22
N LEU A 199 1.52 8.81 -8.23
CA LEU A 199 2.05 9.81 -9.16
C LEU A 199 0.99 10.07 -10.25
N ALA A 200 0.95 11.30 -10.76
CA ALA A 200 -0.11 11.75 -11.66
C ALA A 200 -0.22 10.93 -12.96
N TYR A 201 0.85 10.23 -13.37
CA TYR A 201 0.90 9.45 -14.61
C TYR A 201 1.99 8.38 -14.54
N GLU A 202 1.61 7.10 -14.48
CA GLU A 202 2.56 6.01 -14.79
C GLU A 202 1.84 4.70 -15.15
N ASP A 203 1.20 4.66 -16.32
CA ASP A 203 0.77 3.40 -16.96
C ASP A 203 1.95 2.83 -17.76
N THR A 204 2.90 2.21 -17.07
CA THR A 204 3.91 1.38 -17.73
C THR A 204 3.82 -0.05 -17.21
N ILE A 205 3.87 -1.02 -18.12
CA ILE A 205 4.06 -2.43 -17.78
C ILE A 205 5.33 -2.52 -16.93
N GLU A 206 5.14 -2.89 -15.67
CA GLU A 206 6.20 -2.93 -14.68
C GLU A 206 6.64 -4.36 -14.40
N GLU A 207 7.96 -4.56 -14.36
CA GLU A 207 8.57 -5.81 -13.93
C GLU A 207 8.23 -6.07 -12.45
N TYR A 208 7.79 -7.29 -12.13
CA TYR A 208 7.47 -7.68 -10.75
C TYR A 208 8.53 -8.67 -10.22
N PRO A 209 9.08 -8.44 -9.01
CA PRO A 209 8.78 -7.32 -8.13
C PRO A 209 9.38 -5.96 -8.59
N PRO A 210 8.79 -4.83 -8.17
CA PRO A 210 9.31 -3.51 -8.51
C PRO A 210 10.68 -3.23 -7.88
N LYS A 211 11.57 -2.58 -8.64
CA LYS A 211 12.91 -2.19 -8.18
C LYS A 211 12.90 -1.15 -7.07
N ASP A 212 11.91 -0.25 -7.06
CA ASP A 212 11.73 0.75 -5.99
C ASP A 212 11.17 0.14 -4.69
N GLY A 213 10.84 -1.15 -4.73
CA GLY A 213 10.43 -1.96 -3.60
C GLY A 213 8.94 -1.87 -3.27
N TYR A 214 8.25 -0.79 -3.65
CA TYR A 214 6.82 -0.65 -3.40
C TYR A 214 6.01 -1.81 -4.00
N GLU A 215 4.83 -2.04 -3.45
CA GLU A 215 3.88 -2.99 -4.01
C GLU A 215 3.08 -2.35 -5.14
N ASN A 216 2.87 -3.09 -6.23
CA ASN A 216 2.09 -2.60 -7.34
C ASN A 216 0.59 -2.85 -7.13
N ASN A 217 -0.26 -2.10 -7.85
CA ASN A 217 -1.71 -2.22 -7.73
C ASN A 217 -2.22 -3.63 -8.08
N ARG A 218 -1.53 -4.39 -8.94
CA ARG A 218 -1.92 -5.76 -9.30
C ARG A 218 -1.81 -6.69 -8.08
N GLN A 219 -0.73 -6.60 -7.31
CA GLN A 219 -0.58 -7.42 -6.12
C GLN A 219 -1.41 -6.92 -4.95
N LEU A 220 -1.56 -5.61 -4.77
CA LEU A 220 -2.48 -5.08 -3.76
C LEU A 220 -3.94 -5.47 -4.05
N ASN A 221 -4.31 -5.63 -5.32
CA ASN A 221 -5.62 -6.18 -5.71
C ASN A 221 -5.81 -7.63 -5.25
N VAL A 222 -4.76 -8.42 -5.13
CA VAL A 222 -4.84 -9.78 -4.56
C VAL A 222 -5.25 -9.70 -3.09
N VAL A 223 -4.60 -8.82 -2.31
CA VAL A 223 -4.92 -8.57 -0.90
C VAL A 223 -6.33 -8.02 -0.75
N ALA A 224 -6.69 -7.00 -1.53
CA ALA A 224 -8.02 -6.39 -1.50
C ALA A 224 -9.12 -7.41 -1.82
N ARG A 225 -8.91 -8.26 -2.83
CA ARG A 225 -9.85 -9.31 -3.21
C ARG A 225 -10.05 -10.34 -2.08
N ALA A 226 -8.98 -10.75 -1.40
CA ALA A 226 -9.09 -11.64 -0.26
C ALA A 226 -9.93 -11.03 0.87
N ILE A 227 -9.73 -9.74 1.17
CA ILE A 227 -10.52 -8.99 2.16
C ILE A 227 -12.00 -8.88 1.75
N ILE A 228 -12.29 -8.64 0.48
CA ILE A 228 -13.66 -8.54 -0.02
C ILE A 228 -14.43 -9.86 0.18
N ILE A 229 -13.74 -10.99 0.07
CA ILE A 229 -14.27 -12.35 0.28
C ILE A 229 -14.39 -12.66 1.78
N HIS A 230 -13.32 -12.41 2.55
CA HIS A 230 -13.25 -12.70 3.98
C HIS A 230 -12.70 -11.48 4.75
N PRO A 231 -13.58 -10.56 5.19
CA PRO A 231 -13.15 -9.30 5.81
C PRO A 231 -12.36 -9.47 7.11
N ASP A 232 -12.56 -10.57 7.83
CA ASP A 232 -11.89 -10.82 9.13
C ASP A 232 -10.37 -10.96 9.02
N LEU A 233 -9.83 -11.20 7.81
CA LEU A 233 -8.39 -11.16 7.55
C LEU A 233 -7.76 -9.83 8.00
N VAL A 234 -8.51 -8.72 7.95
CA VAL A 234 -8.08 -7.41 8.45
C VAL A 234 -7.70 -7.47 9.92
N ASN A 235 -8.47 -8.19 10.73
CA ASN A 235 -8.21 -8.32 12.16
C ASN A 235 -6.93 -9.13 12.42
N MET A 236 -6.64 -10.12 11.57
CA MET A 236 -5.38 -10.87 11.64
C MET A 236 -4.18 -9.96 11.37
N TRP A 237 -4.23 -9.11 10.33
CA TRP A 237 -3.17 -8.12 10.07
C TRP A 237 -3.00 -7.11 11.19
N LYS A 238 -4.10 -6.59 11.74
CA LYS A 238 -4.03 -5.68 12.89
C LYS A 238 -3.42 -6.34 14.12
N SER A 239 -3.69 -7.63 14.35
CA SER A 239 -3.14 -8.38 15.48
C SER A 239 -1.61 -8.53 15.44
N ILE A 240 -1.01 -8.46 14.25
CA ILE A 240 0.44 -8.50 14.07
C ILE A 240 1.07 -7.10 13.96
N GLY A 241 0.28 -6.03 14.12
CA GLY A 241 0.75 -4.65 14.11
C GLY A 241 0.62 -3.91 12.78
N TYR A 242 -0.04 -4.50 11.76
CA TYR A 242 -0.30 -3.83 10.48
C TYR A 242 -1.64 -3.11 10.50
N TYR A 243 -1.64 -1.90 11.04
CA TYR A 243 -2.84 -1.07 11.20
C TYR A 243 -3.20 -0.30 9.92
N GLU A 244 -2.22 -0.09 9.05
CA GLU A 244 -2.33 0.66 7.80
C GLU A 244 -2.98 -0.17 6.68
N ILE A 245 -3.25 -1.46 6.88
CA ILE A 245 -3.90 -2.33 5.87
C ILE A 245 -5.17 -1.69 5.29
N CYS A 246 -6.00 -1.09 6.14
CA CYS A 246 -7.24 -0.46 5.68
C CYS A 246 -6.97 0.76 4.80
N SER A 247 -5.94 1.56 5.08
CA SER A 247 -5.58 2.70 4.24
C SER A 247 -4.87 2.27 2.95
N ASP A 248 -4.02 1.25 3.02
CA ASP A 248 -3.17 0.84 1.90
C ASP A 248 -3.94 0.20 0.74
N VAL A 249 -5.00 -0.54 1.06
CA VAL A 249 -5.88 -1.15 0.06
C VAL A 249 -7.28 -0.54 0.02
N ASN A 250 -7.45 0.65 0.61
CA ASN A 250 -8.75 1.30 0.79
C ASN A 250 -9.55 1.41 -0.51
N ASP A 251 -8.93 2.01 -1.51
CA ASP A 251 -9.58 2.30 -2.79
C ASP A 251 -9.96 0.99 -3.50
N LEU A 252 -9.07 0.01 -3.47
CA LEU A 252 -9.26 -1.30 -4.11
C LEU A 252 -10.39 -2.10 -3.45
N VAL A 253 -10.47 -2.09 -2.11
CA VAL A 253 -11.52 -2.80 -1.37
C VAL A 253 -12.89 -2.17 -1.62
N ILE A 254 -12.99 -0.84 -1.50
CA ILE A 254 -14.27 -0.15 -1.69
C ILE A 254 -14.75 -0.25 -3.15
N GLN A 255 -13.86 -0.01 -4.12
CA GLN A 255 -14.19 -0.14 -5.54
C GLN A 255 -14.55 -1.58 -5.91
N GLY A 256 -13.75 -2.56 -5.44
CA GLY A 256 -14.01 -3.97 -5.70
C GLY A 256 -15.33 -4.45 -5.08
N ALA A 257 -15.70 -3.96 -3.90
CA ALA A 257 -17.00 -4.25 -3.29
C ALA A 257 -18.16 -3.72 -4.13
N LEU A 258 -18.02 -2.54 -4.73
CA LEU A 258 -19.02 -1.96 -5.63
C LEU A 258 -19.06 -2.65 -7.00
N LEU A 259 -17.92 -3.07 -7.55
CA LEU A 259 -17.88 -3.82 -8.83
C LEU A 259 -18.61 -5.17 -8.74
N ILE A 260 -18.64 -5.79 -7.56
CA ILE A 260 -19.45 -6.99 -7.32
C ILE A 260 -20.95 -6.67 -7.36
N LEU A 261 -21.35 -5.52 -6.82
CA LEU A 261 -22.75 -5.07 -6.82
C LEU A 261 -23.20 -4.56 -8.19
N PHE A 262 -22.30 -3.92 -8.93
CA PHE A 262 -22.55 -3.28 -10.23
C PHE A 262 -21.58 -3.84 -11.29
N PRO A 263 -21.72 -5.11 -11.70
CA PRO A 263 -20.85 -5.70 -12.72
C PRO A 263 -20.97 -4.93 -14.04
N SER A 264 -19.85 -4.76 -14.75
CA SER A 264 -19.84 -4.13 -16.08
C SER A 264 -20.66 -4.91 -17.11
N THR A 265 -20.70 -6.24 -16.94
CA THR A 265 -21.53 -7.17 -17.72
C THR A 265 -22.41 -7.97 -16.75
N PRO A 266 -23.60 -7.48 -16.39
CA PRO A 266 -24.49 -8.18 -15.47
C PRO A 266 -24.94 -9.52 -16.04
N PRO A 267 -24.97 -10.61 -15.23
CA PRO A 267 -25.62 -11.84 -15.65
C PRO A 267 -27.14 -11.62 -15.79
N ASN A 268 -27.82 -12.49 -16.55
CA ASN A 268 -29.25 -12.34 -16.85
C ASN A 268 -30.17 -12.29 -15.62
N ASN A 269 -29.72 -12.84 -14.49
CA ASN A 269 -30.44 -12.86 -13.23
C ASN A 269 -29.99 -11.76 -12.25
N TRP A 270 -29.20 -10.79 -12.71
CA TRP A 270 -28.78 -9.67 -11.88
C TRP A 270 -29.91 -8.66 -11.74
N GLU A 271 -30.19 -8.29 -10.50
CA GLU A 271 -31.10 -7.20 -10.15
C GLU A 271 -30.29 -6.03 -9.62
N CYS A 272 -30.66 -4.81 -10.01
CA CYS A 272 -29.99 -3.61 -9.53
C CYS A 272 -30.17 -3.49 -8.01
N PRO A 273 -29.08 -3.46 -7.22
CA PRO A 273 -29.18 -3.38 -5.77
C PRO A 273 -29.75 -2.04 -5.35
N ASP A 274 -30.53 -2.02 -4.26
CA ASP A 274 -31.04 -0.79 -3.68
C ASP A 274 -30.00 -0.08 -2.79
N VAL A 275 -30.34 1.12 -2.32
CA VAL A 275 -29.48 1.92 -1.43
C VAL A 275 -29.11 1.15 -0.16
N ASN A 276 -30.06 0.44 0.44
CA ASN A 276 -29.82 -0.31 1.68
C ASN A 276 -28.82 -1.45 1.47
N THR A 277 -28.88 -2.12 0.32
CA THR A 277 -27.96 -3.19 -0.06
C THR A 277 -26.54 -2.67 -0.22
N VAL A 278 -26.37 -1.54 -0.91
CA VAL A 278 -25.06 -0.88 -1.07
C VAL A 278 -24.52 -0.44 0.30
N VAL A 279 -25.34 0.24 1.10
CA VAL A 279 -24.94 0.71 2.44
C VAL A 279 -24.55 -0.46 3.33
N THR A 280 -25.34 -1.53 3.37
CA THR A 280 -25.05 -2.73 4.16
C THR A 280 -23.74 -3.38 3.71
N ARG A 281 -23.49 -3.47 2.39
CA ARG A 281 -22.25 -4.06 1.86
C ARG A 281 -21.03 -3.23 2.24
N LEU A 282 -21.09 -1.91 2.09
CA LEU A 282 -19.97 -1.03 2.40
C LEU A 282 -19.73 -0.88 3.91
N LYS A 283 -20.78 -0.92 4.73
CA LYS A 283 -20.67 -0.88 6.20
C LYS A 283 -19.79 -2.00 6.75
N LYS A 284 -19.88 -3.21 6.19
CA LYS A 284 -18.98 -4.33 6.54
C LYS A 284 -17.49 -3.98 6.46
N PHE A 285 -17.11 -3.05 5.58
CA PHE A 285 -15.74 -2.59 5.45
C PHE A 285 -15.48 -1.32 6.26
N THR A 286 -16.41 -0.36 6.28
CA THR A 286 -16.18 0.87 7.06
C THR A 286 -16.09 0.60 8.56
N ASP A 287 -16.82 -0.40 9.06
CA ASP A 287 -16.76 -0.84 10.46
C ASP A 287 -15.39 -1.45 10.81
N LEU A 288 -14.66 -1.97 9.82
CA LEU A 288 -13.29 -2.44 9.96
C LEU A 288 -12.24 -1.32 9.83
N GLY A 289 -12.64 -0.10 9.49
CA GLY A 289 -11.75 1.07 9.38
C GLY A 289 -11.42 1.50 7.94
N PHE A 290 -12.02 0.89 6.93
CA PHE A 290 -12.01 1.44 5.56
C PHE A 290 -12.80 2.75 5.50
N LYS A 291 -12.43 3.66 4.59
CA LYS A 291 -13.01 5.01 4.53
C LYS A 291 -13.48 5.36 3.14
N LEU A 292 -14.73 5.82 3.06
CA LEU A 292 -15.29 6.43 1.86
C LEU A 292 -14.87 7.91 1.77
N THR A 293 -13.60 8.17 1.43
CA THR A 293 -13.05 9.53 1.31
C THR A 293 -13.49 10.21 0.02
N ASN A 294 -13.31 11.53 -0.09
CA ASN A 294 -13.61 12.27 -1.34
C ASN A 294 -12.83 11.72 -2.55
N SER A 295 -11.56 11.32 -2.35
CA SER A 295 -10.76 10.70 -3.43
C SER A 295 -11.36 9.38 -3.89
N VAL A 296 -11.81 8.54 -2.95
CA VAL A 296 -12.42 7.24 -3.25
C VAL A 296 -13.71 7.43 -4.02
N ILE A 297 -14.57 8.37 -3.60
CA ILE A 297 -15.82 8.68 -4.29
C ILE A 297 -15.54 9.14 -5.74
N ASN A 298 -14.56 10.02 -5.94
CA ASN A 298 -14.15 10.46 -7.27
C ASN A 298 -13.64 9.30 -8.14
N ASP A 299 -12.82 8.41 -7.58
CA ASP A 299 -12.31 7.25 -8.31
C ASP A 299 -13.45 6.25 -8.64
N ILE A 300 -14.47 6.11 -7.77
CA ILE A 300 -15.68 5.33 -8.07
C ILE A 300 -16.48 5.96 -9.21
N PHE A 301 -16.69 7.27 -9.21
CA PHE A 301 -17.41 7.93 -10.31
C PHE A 301 -16.68 7.81 -11.65
N ARG A 302 -15.35 7.83 -11.64
CA ARG A 302 -14.54 7.52 -12.83
C ARG A 302 -14.72 6.08 -13.27
N LEU A 303 -14.69 5.13 -12.34
CA LEU A 303 -14.88 3.71 -12.62
C LEU A 303 -16.24 3.41 -13.27
N PHE A 304 -17.29 4.10 -12.83
CA PHE A 304 -18.65 3.94 -13.32
C PHE A 304 -19.10 5.05 -14.28
N GLU A 305 -18.18 5.82 -14.87
CA GLU A 305 -18.49 7.04 -15.65
C GLU A 305 -19.58 6.79 -16.71
N HIS A 306 -19.46 5.68 -17.44
CA HIS A 306 -20.38 5.26 -18.50
C HIS A 306 -21.79 4.85 -18.00
N ARG A 307 -21.97 4.63 -16.70
CA ARG A 307 -23.22 4.17 -16.07
C ARG A 307 -23.76 5.13 -15.02
N LEU A 308 -23.18 6.33 -14.89
CA LEU A 308 -23.64 7.30 -13.88
C LEU A 308 -25.12 7.69 -14.05
N ASN A 309 -25.64 7.71 -15.27
CA ASN A 309 -27.06 7.97 -15.52
C ASN A 309 -27.98 6.87 -14.98
N GLU A 310 -27.48 5.64 -14.82
CA GLU A 310 -28.24 4.49 -14.31
C GLU A 310 -28.14 4.38 -12.79
N ILE A 311 -26.92 4.47 -12.25
CA ILE A 311 -26.62 4.12 -10.85
C ILE A 311 -26.11 5.30 -10.02
N GLY A 312 -25.83 6.46 -10.63
CA GLY A 312 -25.19 7.58 -9.97
C GLY A 312 -26.00 8.14 -8.81
N GLU A 313 -27.31 8.33 -8.98
CA GLU A 313 -28.21 8.80 -7.92
C GLU A 313 -28.25 7.83 -6.74
N LEU A 314 -28.28 6.53 -7.03
CA LEU A 314 -28.26 5.47 -6.03
C LEU A 314 -26.95 5.48 -5.25
N LEU A 315 -25.81 5.64 -5.93
CA LEU A 315 -24.50 5.76 -5.31
C LEU A 315 -24.43 7.00 -4.40
N ILE A 316 -24.86 8.17 -4.86
CA ILE A 316 -24.88 9.39 -4.05
C ILE A 316 -25.73 9.18 -2.78
N ASN A 317 -26.95 8.66 -2.92
CA ASN A 317 -27.83 8.41 -1.78
C ASN A 317 -27.19 7.42 -0.78
N SER A 318 -26.50 6.40 -1.27
CA SER A 318 -25.76 5.45 -0.44
C SER A 318 -24.60 6.12 0.30
N PHE A 319 -23.83 6.98 -0.38
CA PHE A 319 -22.70 7.69 0.20
C PHE A 319 -23.12 8.70 1.26
N GLN A 320 -24.27 9.36 1.08
CA GLN A 320 -24.87 10.23 2.09
C GLN A 320 -25.18 9.45 3.39
N GLN A 321 -25.76 8.26 3.28
CA GLN A 321 -26.07 7.43 4.45
C GLN A 321 -24.82 6.91 5.16
N ILE A 322 -23.77 6.56 4.40
CA ILE A 322 -22.51 6.05 4.97
C ILE A 322 -21.74 7.16 5.69
N ARG A 323 -21.66 8.35 5.10
CA ARG A 323 -20.92 9.49 5.67
C ARG A 323 -21.73 10.33 6.64
N ASN A 324 -23.04 10.14 6.69
CA ASN A 324 -23.97 11.00 7.41
C ASN A 324 -23.80 12.47 7.00
N GLU A 325 -23.69 12.71 5.69
CA GLU A 325 -23.49 14.04 5.11
C GLU A 325 -24.60 14.35 4.08
N PRO A 326 -25.01 15.63 3.95
CA PRO A 326 -25.99 16.01 2.94
C PRO A 326 -25.39 15.91 1.53
N ARG A 327 -26.26 15.72 0.53
CA ARG A 327 -25.90 15.62 -0.88
C ARG A 327 -24.99 16.76 -1.34
N SER A 328 -25.30 18.00 -0.94
CA SER A 328 -24.54 19.18 -1.32
C SER A 328 -23.06 19.07 -0.91
N VAL A 329 -22.77 18.56 0.28
CA VAL A 329 -21.40 18.38 0.77
C VAL A 329 -20.67 17.32 -0.05
N ILE A 330 -21.32 16.17 -0.30
CA ILE A 330 -20.75 15.11 -1.15
C ILE A 330 -20.43 15.65 -2.55
N VAL A 331 -21.41 16.27 -3.21
CA VAL A 331 -21.27 16.80 -4.57
C VAL A 331 -20.21 17.89 -4.65
N SER A 332 -20.26 18.90 -3.77
CA SER A 332 -19.28 19.99 -3.75
C SER A 332 -17.86 19.48 -3.52
N SER A 333 -17.68 18.52 -2.61
CA SER A 333 -16.37 17.93 -2.35
C SER A 333 -15.83 17.15 -3.55
N CYS A 334 -16.71 16.47 -4.31
CA CYS A 334 -16.31 15.77 -5.53
C CYS A 334 -15.84 16.78 -6.58
N ILE A 335 -16.65 17.81 -6.85
CA ILE A 335 -16.35 18.87 -7.82
C ILE A 335 -15.00 19.53 -7.51
N ILE A 336 -14.73 19.90 -6.25
CA ILE A 336 -13.46 20.52 -5.85
C ILE A 336 -12.25 19.61 -6.11
N ASN A 337 -12.41 18.30 -5.92
CA ASN A 337 -11.32 17.32 -6.06
C ASN A 337 -11.17 16.77 -7.49
N LEU A 338 -12.03 17.16 -8.43
CA LEU A 338 -11.90 16.78 -9.84
C LEU A 338 -10.84 17.65 -10.52
N ASN A 339 -9.60 17.15 -10.55
CA ASN A 339 -8.54 17.74 -11.37
C ASN A 339 -8.82 17.53 -12.87
N ASN A 340 -8.59 18.56 -13.68
CA ASN A 340 -8.77 18.56 -15.14
C ASN A 340 -10.25 18.37 -15.59
N PRO A 341 -11.01 19.47 -15.76
CA PRO A 341 -12.43 19.41 -16.06
C PRO A 341 -12.76 18.78 -17.43
N GLU A 342 -11.86 18.83 -18.41
CA GLU A 342 -12.10 18.22 -19.73
C GLU A 342 -12.18 16.69 -19.65
N ARG A 343 -11.33 16.07 -18.82
CA ARG A 343 -11.31 14.62 -18.64
C ARG A 343 -12.44 14.07 -17.79
N ASN A 344 -13.09 14.92 -16.99
CA ASN A 344 -14.17 14.50 -16.10
C ASN A 344 -15.52 15.10 -16.53
N ARG A 345 -15.67 15.41 -17.81
CA ARG A 345 -16.84 16.13 -18.34
C ARG A 345 -18.16 15.41 -18.04
N ASN A 346 -18.21 14.09 -18.18
CA ASN A 346 -19.45 13.34 -17.92
C ASN A 346 -19.78 13.31 -16.43
N ILE A 347 -18.77 13.15 -15.58
CA ILE A 347 -18.92 13.21 -14.12
C ILE A 347 -19.43 14.59 -13.70
N LEU A 348 -18.85 15.67 -14.23
CA LEU A 348 -19.29 17.04 -13.97
C LEU A 348 -20.71 17.30 -14.47
N LYS A 349 -21.08 16.77 -15.64
CA LYS A 349 -22.44 16.88 -16.19
C LYS A 349 -23.44 16.24 -15.21
N PHE A 350 -23.16 15.01 -14.77
CA PHE A 350 -23.97 14.29 -13.80
C PHE A 350 -24.09 15.04 -12.46
N LEU A 351 -22.97 15.47 -11.87
CA LEU A 351 -22.95 16.16 -10.57
C LEU A 351 -23.68 17.51 -10.58
N ASN A 352 -23.72 18.19 -11.73
CA ASN A 352 -24.45 19.46 -11.91
C ASN A 352 -25.94 19.28 -12.24
N GLY A 353 -26.47 18.05 -12.20
CA GLY A 353 -27.89 17.77 -12.48
C GLY A 353 -28.24 17.76 -13.97
N GLY A 354 -27.24 17.68 -14.85
CA GLY A 354 -27.45 17.53 -16.28
C GLY A 354 -27.67 16.07 -16.65
N ASN A 355 -28.91 15.64 -16.80
CA ASN A 355 -29.23 14.39 -17.50
C ASN A 355 -28.90 14.51 -18.99
#